data_AF-A0A9C8L6Q9-F1
#
_entry.id   AF-A0A9C8L6Q9-F1
#
_cell.length_a   1.000
_cell.length_b   1.000
_cell.length_c   1.000
_cell.angle_alpha   90.00
_cell.angle_beta   90.00
_cell.angle_gamma   90.00
#
_symmetry.space_group_name_H-M   'P 1'
#
loop_
_entity.id
_entity.type
_entity.pdbx_description
1 polymer ?
#
loop_
_entity_poly.entity_id
_entity_poly.type
_entity_poly.pdbx_seq_one_letter_code
_entity_poly.pdbx_strand_id
1 'polypeptide(L)' 'MINVIFDACVLLLLFVADLLGMTYKAINVWIFVVIWPAFTLVLIAVVLRQWSRIRALERAEENRREMRR' A
#
# COMPACT_ATOMS: atom_id res chain seq x y z
N MET A 1 1.33 -28.31 -0.41
CA MET A 1 1.82 -27.05 0.19
C MET A 1 0.91 -25.87 -0.17
N ILE A 2 0.62 -25.63 -1.44
CA ILE A 2 -0.26 -24.51 -1.85
C ILE A 2 -1.69 -24.58 -1.27
N ASN A 3 -2.27 -25.78 -1.20
CA ASN A 3 -3.61 -25.97 -0.62
C ASN A 3 -3.66 -25.54 0.86
N VAL A 4 -2.64 -25.87 1.65
CA VAL A 4 -2.57 -25.49 3.07
C VAL A 4 -2.53 -23.98 3.25
N ILE A 5 -1.77 -23.28 2.40
CA ILE A 5 -1.68 -21.81 2.45
C ILE A 5 -3.00 -21.19 1.99
N PHE A 6 -3.60 -21.73 0.93
CA PHE A 6 -4.90 -21.29 0.45
C PHE A 6 -5.98 -21.45 1.53
N ASP A 7 -6.06 -22.62 2.16
CA ASP A 7 -7.01 -22.92 3.22
C ASP A 7 -6.81 -22.00 4.43
N ALA A 8 -5.56 -21.71 4.80
CA ALA A 8 -5.24 -20.76 5.87
C ALA A 8 -5.72 -19.34 5.55
N CYS A 9 -5.52 -18.87 4.31
CA CYS A 9 -6.02 -17.57 3.86
C CYS A 9 -7.55 -17.51 3.89
N VAL A 10 -8.23 -18.57 3.44
CA VAL A 10 -9.70 -18.66 3.46
C VAL A 10 -10.21 -18.65 4.90
N LEU A 11 -9.57 -19.40 5.81
CA LEU A 11 -9.95 -19.44 7.23
C LEU A 11 -9.83 -18.06 7.89
N LEU A 12 -8.74 -17.33 7.60
CA LEU A 12 -8.55 -15.97 8.09
C LEU A 12 -9.64 -15.04 7.55
N LEU A 13 -9.95 -15.12 6.25
CA LEU A 13 -11.01 -14.31 5.63
C LEU A 13 -12.38 -14.61 6.23
N LEU A 14 -12.70 -15.88 6.49
CA LEU A 14 -13.94 -16.28 7.15
C LEU A 14 -14.01 -15.74 8.58
N PHE A 15 -12.92 -15.85 9.35
CA PHE A 15 -12.88 -15.29 10.70
C PHE A 15 -13.13 -13.78 10.72
N VAL A 16 -12.51 -13.05 9.80
CA VAL A 16 -12.71 -11.60 9.65
C VAL A 16 -14.15 -11.30 9.19
N ALA A 17 -14.70 -12.09 8.27
CA ALA A 17 -16.08 -11.95 7.81
C ALA A 17 -17.08 -12.13 8.95
N ASP A 18 -16.91 -13.18 9.76
CA ASP A 18 -17.77 -13.48 10.91
C ASP A 18 -17.71 -12.35 11.96
N LEU A 19 -16.51 -11.82 12.22
CA LEU A 19 -16.33 -10.69 13.14
C LEU A 19 -17.06 -9.42 12.66
N LEU A 20 -17.10 -9.20 11.35
CA LEU A 20 -17.77 -8.06 10.71
C LEU A 20 -19.26 -8.33 10.40
N GLY A 21 -19.77 -9.54 10.66
CA GLY A 21 -21.11 -9.96 10.27
C GLY A 21 -21.35 -9.96 8.74
N MET A 22 -20.29 -10.12 7.96
CA MET A 22 -20.32 -10.11 6.49
C MET A 22 -20.21 -11.54 5.93
N THR A 23 -20.63 -11.71 4.67
CA THR A 23 -20.40 -12.98 3.97
C THR A 23 -18.97 -13.05 3.42
N TYR A 24 -18.45 -14.27 3.25
CA TYR A 24 -17.15 -14.51 2.61
C TYR A 24 -17.00 -13.81 1.25
N LYS A 25 -18.07 -13.79 0.43
CA LYS A 25 -18.06 -13.10 -0.86
C LYS A 25 -17.91 -11.58 -0.70
N ALA A 26 -18.60 -11.00 0.28
CA ALA A 26 -18.55 -9.57 0.54
C ALA A 26 -17.17 -9.13 1.05
N ILE A 27 -16.60 -9.83 2.04
CA ILE A 27 -15.28 -9.47 2.60
C ILE A 27 -14.19 -9.55 1.52
N ASN A 28 -14.27 -10.54 0.62
CA ASN A 28 -13.33 -10.68 -0.47
C ASN A 28 -13.36 -9.48 -1.41
N VAL A 29 -14.55 -9.01 -1.82
CA VAL A 29 -14.67 -7.82 -2.67
C VAL A 29 -14.11 -6.58 -1.96
N TRP A 30 -14.44 -6.40 -0.68
CA TRP A 30 -13.90 -5.27 0.09
C TRP A 30 -12.37 -5.27 0.16
N ILE A 31 -11.75 -6.42 0.42
CA ILE A 31 -10.29 -6.52 0.53
C ILE A 31 -9.61 -6.31 -0.83
N PHE A 32 -10.03 -7.03 -1.86
CA PHE A 32 -9.32 -7.03 -3.15
C PHE A 32 -9.67 -5.84 -4.04
N VAL A 33 -10.88 -5.32 -3.98
CA VAL A 33 -11.36 -4.25 -4.89
C VAL A 33 -11.31 -2.88 -4.23
N VAL A 34 -11.43 -2.79 -2.90
CA VAL A 34 -11.45 -1.49 -2.20
C VAL A 34 -10.15 -1.25 -1.44
N ILE A 35 -9.81 -2.12 -0.49
CA ILE A 35 -8.64 -1.92 0.38
C ILE A 35 -7.35 -1.98 -0.43
N TRP A 36 -7.19 -2.98 -1.29
CA TRP A 36 -5.95 -3.16 -2.05
C TRP A 36 -5.65 -1.99 -3.02
N PRO A 37 -6.61 -1.52 -3.83
CA PRO A 37 -6.37 -0.35 -4.68
C PRO A 37 -6.18 0.94 -3.87
N ALA A 38 -6.92 1.14 -2.78
CA ALA A 38 -6.73 2.30 -1.91
C ALA A 38 -5.33 2.32 -1.28
N PHE A 39 -4.86 1.17 -0.77
CA PHE A 39 -3.52 1.03 -0.22
C PHE A 39 -2.44 1.31 -1.26
N THR A 40 -2.61 0.76 -2.47
CA THR A 40 -1.70 1.03 -3.59
C THR A 40 -1.68 2.52 -3.97
N LEU A 41 -2.84 3.17 -3.98
CA LEU A 41 -2.95 4.60 -4.28
C LEU A 41 -2.23 5.46 -3.23
N VAL A 42 -2.37 5.12 -1.95
CA VAL A 42 -1.64 5.78 -0.86
C VAL A 42 -0.13 5.60 -1.03
N LEU A 43 0.34 4.39 -1.34
CA LEU A 43 1.75 4.14 -1.61
C LEU A 43 2.28 4.96 -2.78
N ILE A 44 1.52 5.05 -3.89
CA ILE A 44 1.87 5.88 -5.04
C ILE A 44 1.99 7.35 -4.61
N ALA A 45 1.03 7.86 -3.85
CA ALA A 45 1.08 9.24 -3.36
C ALA A 45 2.31 9.51 -2.47
N VAL A 46 2.67 8.56 -1.60
CA VAL A 46 3.89 8.64 -0.79
C VAL A 46 5.14 8.68 -1.68
N VAL A 47 5.26 7.77 -2.65
CA VAL A 47 6.40 7.73 -3.57
C VAL A 47 6.54 9.04 -4.33
N LEU A 48 5.44 9.58 -4.88
CA LEU A 48 5.45 10.86 -5.60
C LEU A 48 5.89 12.02 -4.70
N ARG A 49 5.42 12.05 -3.45
CA ARG A 49 5.85 13.06 -2.47
C ARG A 49 7.34 12.95 -2.17
N GLN A 50 7.87 11.74 -2.00
CA GLN A 50 9.30 11.54 -1.73
C GLN A 50 10.16 11.96 -2.93
N TRP A 51 9.75 11.64 -4.16
CA TRP A 51 10.45 12.05 -5.37
C TRP A 51 10.55 13.58 -5.50
N SER A 52 9.49 14.30 -5.17
CA SER A 52 9.51 15.77 -5.20
C SER A 52 10.45 16.36 -4.14
N ARG A 53 10.54 15.74 -2.95
CA ARG A 53 11.46 16.17 -1.90
C ARG A 53 12.91 15.91 -2.26
N ILE A 54 13.22 14.74 -2.82
CA ILE A 54 14.58 14.37 -3.25
C ILE A 54 15.09 15.38 -4.29
N ARG A 55 14.29 15.66 -5.34
CA ARG A 55 14.66 16.65 -6.37
C ARG A 55 14.84 18.07 -5.82
N ALA A 56 14.05 18.48 -4.83
CA ALA A 56 14.22 19.78 -4.20
C ALA A 56 15.52 19.85 -3.38
N LEU A 57 15.91 18.76 -2.72
CA LEU A 57 17.16 18.66 -1.98
C LEU A 57 18.37 18.64 -2.93
N GLU A 58 18.32 17.89 -4.02
CA GLU A 58 19.38 17.86 -5.04
C GLU A 58 19.67 19.26 -5.60
N ARG A 59 18.64 20.01 -5.98
CA ARG A 59 18.78 21.40 -6.45
C ARG A 59 19.35 22.32 -5.37
N ALA A 60 18.92 22.16 -4.12
CA ALA A 60 19.43 22.96 -3.01
C ALA A 60 20.91 22.65 -2.71
N GLU A 61 21.33 21.40 -2.91
CA GLU A 61 22.72 20.97 -2.77
C GLU A 61 23.59 21.51 -3.91
N GLU A 62 23.10 21.45 -5.15
CA GLU A 62 23.79 22.00 -6.33
C GLU A 62 24.04 23.51 -6.19
N ASN A 63 23.01 24.30 -5.88
CA ASN A 63 23.14 25.74 -5.62
C ASN A 63 24.14 26.06 -4.49
N ARG A 64 24.16 25.22 -3.44
CA ARG A 64 25.10 25.38 -2.31
C ARG A 64 26.54 25.09 -2.73
N ARG A 65 26.76 24.16 -3.66
CA ARG A 65 28.10 23.84 -4.19
C ARG A 65 28.61 24.98 -5.09
N GLU A 66 27.74 25.60 -5.88
CA GLU A 66 28.09 26.76 -6.71
C GLU A 66 28.52 27.97 -5.88
N MET A 67 27.76 28.34 -4.82
CA MET A 67 28.16 29.46 -3.94
C MET A 67 29.46 29.24 -3.15
N ARG A 68 29.96 28.00 -3.08
CA ARG A 68 31.21 27.66 -2.37
C ARG A 68 32.43 27.67 -3.28
N ARG A 69 32.26 27.81 -4.60
CA ARG A 69 33.35 27.96 -5.58
C ARG A 69 33.61 29.43 -5.86
#